data_AF-A0A6I8PSG6-F1
#
_entry.id   AF-A0A6I8PSG6-F1
#
_cell.length_a   1.000
_cell.length_b   1.000
_cell.length_c   1.000
_cell.angle_alpha   90.00
_cell.angle_beta   90.00
_cell.angle_gamma   90.00
#
_symmetry.space_group_name_H-M   'P 1'
#
loop_
_entity.id
_entity.type
_entity.pdbx_description
1 polymer ?
#
loop_
_entity_poly.entity_id
_entity_poly.type
_entity_poly.pdbx_seq_one_letter_code
_entity_poly.pdbx_strand_id
1 'polypeptide(L)'
;MSLKTERRGIHVDQSELLCKKGCGYYGNPAWQGFCSKCWREEYQKARQKQIQDDWELAERLQREEEEAYASSQGAQAGPQSLTFSKFEEKKSNEKTRKVTTVKKFFTASTKSLPKKDIKEAKSPSPSLSRQYSLETDRVSKDFIEFLKTYQKAGHDVYKMSKIFLEAMYHKRESNIDEQSEFTQDFYQNTAEKLQMYWKVSPDKVEKVTDQIERFIMTRLYKHVFCPETTDDEKKDLTVQKRIRALHWVTPQMLCVPVNEDIAEVSDMVVKAITDIIEMDSKRIPRDKLACITRCSKHIFNAIKITKNEPASADDFLPTLIYIVLKANPPRLQSNIQYITRFCNPSRLMTGEDGYYFTNLCCAVAFIEKLDAQSLNLSEEEFSRYMSGQASPKKQDLENWPADTCPGVKQMHRNLDLLTQLSKRQEHIVNGAKKLEKDLIDWTDDVTKEVKDIVEKYPLNIKTASQSP
;
A
#
# COMPACT_ATOMS: atom_id res chain seq x y z
N MET A 1 -40.10 -26.88 -24.78
CA MET A 1 -40.09 -26.98 -23.30
C MET A 1 -38.92 -26.14 -22.79
N SER A 2 -39.23 -25.05 -22.11
CA SER A 2 -38.25 -24.06 -21.64
C SER A 2 -37.62 -24.53 -20.33
N LEU A 3 -36.33 -24.85 -20.34
CA LEU A 3 -35.57 -25.10 -19.12
C LEU A 3 -35.27 -23.75 -18.45
N LYS A 4 -36.10 -23.39 -17.47
CA LYS A 4 -35.82 -22.29 -16.55
C LYS A 4 -34.68 -22.73 -15.63
N THR A 5 -33.54 -22.06 -15.74
CA THR A 5 -32.44 -22.15 -14.77
C THR A 5 -32.91 -21.51 -13.47
N GLU A 6 -33.17 -22.32 -12.44
CA GLU A 6 -33.43 -21.82 -11.09
C GLU A 6 -32.16 -21.14 -10.55
N ARG A 7 -32.20 -19.80 -10.46
CA ARG A 7 -31.23 -19.02 -9.69
C ARG A 7 -31.40 -19.41 -8.22
N ARG A 8 -30.49 -20.23 -7.68
CA ARG A 8 -30.35 -20.38 -6.23
C ARG A 8 -29.66 -19.13 -5.70
N GLY A 9 -30.45 -18.13 -5.33
CA GLY A 9 -29.97 -16.98 -4.59
C GLY A 9 -29.37 -17.41 -3.26
N ILE A 10 -28.35 -16.69 -2.79
CA ILE A 10 -27.81 -16.84 -1.44
C ILE A 10 -28.97 -16.47 -0.49
N HIS A 11 -29.52 -17.46 0.21
CA HIS A 11 -30.53 -17.21 1.23
C HIS A 11 -29.80 -16.78 2.50
N VAL A 12 -29.71 -15.47 2.72
CA VAL A 12 -29.33 -14.88 4.00
C VAL A 12 -30.61 -14.45 4.69
N ASP A 13 -30.86 -14.94 5.90
CA ASP A 13 -32.03 -14.53 6.66
C ASP A 13 -31.94 -13.02 6.92
N GLN A 14 -33.01 -12.28 6.64
CA GLN A 14 -33.03 -10.83 6.76
C GLN A 14 -32.70 -10.37 8.20
N SER A 15 -32.97 -11.21 9.21
CA SER A 15 -32.62 -10.95 10.60
C SER A 15 -31.10 -10.97 10.87
N GLU A 16 -30.30 -11.70 10.08
CA GLU A 16 -28.85 -11.77 10.21
C GLU A 16 -28.12 -10.54 9.64
N LEU A 17 -28.78 -9.80 8.74
CA LEU A 17 -28.26 -8.58 8.14
C LEU A 17 -28.59 -7.32 8.94
N LEU A 18 -29.56 -7.41 9.85
CA LEU A 18 -29.99 -6.27 10.65
C LEU A 18 -29.00 -5.97 11.77
N CYS A 19 -28.93 -4.69 12.13
CA CYS A 19 -28.12 -4.23 13.24
C CYS A 19 -28.53 -4.97 14.51
N LYS A 20 -27.55 -5.51 15.24
CA LYS A 20 -27.73 -6.19 16.54
C LYS A 20 -28.51 -5.40 17.58
N LYS A 21 -28.55 -4.07 17.45
CA LYS A 21 -29.30 -3.16 18.33
C LYS A 21 -30.79 -3.02 17.97
N GLY A 22 -31.26 -3.72 16.92
CA GLY A 22 -32.66 -3.75 16.50
C GLY A 22 -33.18 -2.42 15.93
N CYS A 23 -32.31 -1.51 15.50
CA CYS A 23 -32.68 -0.15 15.11
C CYS A 23 -33.29 -0.02 13.70
N GLY A 24 -33.53 -1.14 13.00
CA GLY A 24 -34.10 -1.17 11.65
C GLY A 24 -33.10 -0.88 10.52
N TYR A 25 -31.83 -0.63 10.83
CA TYR A 25 -30.75 -0.46 9.84
C TYR A 25 -29.89 -1.72 9.73
N TYR A 26 -29.20 -1.90 8.60
CA TYR A 26 -28.31 -3.04 8.38
C TYR A 26 -27.00 -2.90 9.17
N GLY A 27 -26.57 -4.01 9.78
CA GLY A 27 -25.28 -4.15 10.44
C GLY A 27 -24.25 -4.76 9.51
N ASN A 28 -22.97 -4.65 9.84
CA ASN A 28 -21.94 -5.36 9.10
C ASN A 28 -20.87 -5.96 10.04
N PRO A 29 -20.10 -6.97 9.59
CA PRO A 29 -19.08 -7.62 10.40
C PRO A 29 -17.94 -6.69 10.86
N ALA A 30 -17.58 -5.68 10.08
CA ALA A 30 -16.53 -4.72 10.44
C ALA A 30 -16.91 -3.87 11.67
N TRP A 31 -18.21 -3.71 11.89
CA TRP A 31 -18.80 -3.08 13.07
C TRP A 31 -19.45 -4.10 14.00
N GLN A 32 -18.94 -5.34 14.03
CA GLN A 32 -19.42 -6.42 14.91
C GLN A 32 -20.93 -6.74 14.80
N GLY A 33 -21.55 -6.44 13.66
CA GLY A 33 -22.99 -6.58 13.43
C GLY A 33 -23.82 -5.35 13.81
N PHE A 34 -23.20 -4.22 14.14
CA PHE A 34 -23.89 -2.95 14.34
C PHE A 34 -23.97 -2.13 13.05
N CYS A 35 -25.00 -1.27 12.92
CA CYS A 35 -25.02 -0.24 11.88
C CYS A 35 -24.06 0.90 12.25
N SER A 36 -23.78 1.78 11.28
CA SER A 36 -22.83 2.90 11.44
C SER A 36 -23.11 3.78 12.65
N LYS A 37 -24.39 4.05 12.92
CA LYS A 37 -24.84 4.89 14.04
C LYS A 37 -24.66 4.18 15.38
N CYS A 38 -25.18 2.96 15.49
CA CYS A 38 -25.10 2.19 16.74
C CYS A 38 -23.66 1.78 17.08
N TRP A 39 -22.83 1.49 16.07
CA TRP A 39 -21.41 1.24 16.25
C TRP A 39 -20.69 2.43 16.87
N ARG A 40 -20.95 3.64 16.35
CA ARG A 40 -20.29 4.86 16.85
C ARG A 40 -20.71 5.19 18.29
N GLU A 41 -21.98 4.97 18.64
CA GLU A 41 -22.47 5.13 20.01
C GLU A 41 -21.84 4.13 20.99
N GLU A 42 -21.76 2.84 20.62
CA GLU A 42 -21.13 1.82 21.47
C GLU A 42 -19.62 2.03 21.57
N TYR A 43 -18.97 2.37 20.47
CA TYR A 43 -17.54 2.67 20.44
C TYR A 43 -17.21 3.89 21.30
N GLN A 44 -18.01 4.96 21.26
CA GLN A 44 -17.84 6.13 22.10
C GLN A 44 -18.04 5.82 23.60
N LYS A 45 -19.03 5.00 23.95
CA LYS A 45 -19.24 4.54 25.34
C LYS A 45 -18.10 3.67 25.84
N ALA A 46 -17.65 2.71 25.04
CA ALA A 46 -16.52 1.84 25.37
C ALA A 46 -15.23 2.67 25.55
N ARG A 47 -15.00 3.67 24.70
CA ARG A 47 -13.86 4.59 24.81
C ARG A 47 -13.94 5.49 26.04
N GLN A 48 -15.11 6.04 26.36
CA GLN A 48 -15.28 6.84 27.58
C GLN A 48 -15.03 6.01 28.84
N LYS A 49 -15.48 4.75 28.85
CA LYS A 49 -15.19 3.82 29.93
C LYS A 49 -13.69 3.52 30.04
N GLN A 50 -13.03 3.26 28.91
CA GLN A 50 -11.58 3.01 28.90
C GLN A 50 -10.77 4.23 29.40
N ILE A 51 -11.15 5.45 29.01
CA ILE A 51 -10.52 6.69 29.51
C ILE A 51 -10.72 6.83 31.02
N GLN A 52 -11.91 6.50 31.52
CA GLN A 52 -12.20 6.54 32.94
C GLN A 52 -11.36 5.51 33.72
N ASP A 53 -11.25 4.29 33.19
CA ASP A 53 -10.47 3.20 33.80
C ASP A 53 -8.96 3.54 33.78
N ASP A 54 -8.45 4.13 32.69
CA ASP A 54 -7.05 4.57 32.57
C ASP A 54 -6.73 5.74 33.53
N TRP A 55 -7.67 6.67 33.73
CA TRP A 55 -7.53 7.77 34.68
C TRP A 55 -7.51 7.27 36.12
N GLU A 56 -8.39 6.32 36.48
CA GLU A 56 -8.43 5.70 37.81
C GLU A 56 -7.15 4.90 38.09
N LEU A 57 -6.62 4.20 37.08
CA LEU A 57 -5.36 3.49 37.18
C LEU A 57 -4.17 4.45 37.39
N ALA A 58 -4.13 5.56 36.65
CA ALA A 58 -3.09 6.57 36.81
C ALA A 58 -3.12 7.21 38.21
N GLU A 59 -4.31 7.51 38.73
CA GLU A 59 -4.47 8.05 40.08
C GLU A 59 -4.02 7.05 41.16
N ARG A 60 -4.28 5.75 40.96
CA ARG A 60 -3.82 4.69 41.86
C ARG A 60 -2.30 4.55 41.86
N LEU A 61 -1.69 4.54 40.68
CA LEU A 61 -0.23 4.47 40.53
C LEU A 61 0.46 5.68 41.15
N GLN A 62 -0.11 6.87 41.00
CA GLN A 62 0.42 8.08 41.61
C GLN A 62 0.33 8.06 43.13
N ARG A 63 -0.78 7.54 43.70
CA ARG A 63 -0.89 7.30 45.15
C ARG A 63 0.14 6.28 45.65
N GLU A 64 0.34 5.18 44.94
CA GLU A 64 1.35 4.17 45.29
C GLU A 64 2.78 4.75 45.22
N GLU A 65 3.06 5.61 44.25
CA GLU A 65 4.36 6.29 44.11
C GLU A 65 4.58 7.31 45.24
N GLU A 66 3.57 8.09 45.60
CA GLU A 66 3.62 9.03 46.72
C GLU A 66 3.75 8.31 48.08
N GLU A 67 3.07 7.18 48.27
CA GLU A 67 3.21 6.32 49.46
C GLU A 67 4.59 5.66 49.55
N ALA A 68 5.14 5.18 48.43
CA ALA A 68 6.50 4.65 48.36
C ALA A 68 7.55 5.74 48.64
N TYR A 69 7.32 6.96 48.14
CA TYR A 69 8.19 8.10 48.38
C TYR A 69 8.14 8.56 49.84
N ALA A 70 6.95 8.64 50.45
CA ALA A 70 6.77 8.96 51.86
C ALA A 70 7.37 7.89 52.80
N SER A 71 7.26 6.60 52.43
CA SER A 71 7.89 5.49 53.15
C SER A 71 9.43 5.57 53.10
N SER A 72 9.99 6.07 51.98
CA SER A 72 11.44 6.22 51.80
C SER A 72 12.08 7.38 52.60
N GLN A 73 11.31 8.42 52.93
CA GLN A 73 11.81 9.57 53.72
C GLN A 73 11.67 9.38 55.24
N GLY A 74 10.93 8.37 55.70
CA GLY A 74 10.72 8.10 57.14
C GLY A 74 11.83 7.30 57.83
N ALA A 75 12.82 6.76 57.09
CA ALA A 75 13.83 5.87 57.65
C ALA A 75 15.26 6.40 57.45
N GLN A 76 15.65 7.41 58.26
CA GLN A 76 17.06 7.67 58.56
C GLN A 76 17.32 7.57 60.06
N ALA A 77 17.77 6.38 60.50
CA ALA A 77 18.58 6.19 61.70
C ALA A 77 19.44 4.91 61.57
N GLY A 78 20.67 5.06 61.05
CA GLY A 78 21.81 4.16 61.31
C GLY A 78 21.90 2.81 60.59
N PRO A 79 23.11 2.20 60.50
CA PRO A 79 23.63 1.69 59.22
C PRO A 79 23.82 0.17 59.15
N GLN A 80 23.80 -0.40 57.93
CA GLN A 80 24.75 -1.41 57.40
C GLN A 80 24.24 -2.08 56.11
N SER A 81 25.14 -2.24 55.11
CA SER A 81 25.32 -3.45 54.26
C SER A 81 24.23 -3.77 53.20
N LEU A 82 24.42 -4.03 51.89
CA LEU A 82 25.54 -4.35 50.98
C LEU A 82 25.06 -4.22 49.50
N THR A 83 25.95 -3.78 48.60
CA THR A 83 26.16 -4.16 47.17
C THR A 83 24.97 -4.22 46.19
N PHE A 84 24.99 -3.57 45.01
CA PHE A 84 25.88 -3.86 43.87
C PHE A 84 25.88 -2.65 42.90
N SER A 85 26.97 -1.90 42.81
CA SER A 85 27.20 -0.90 41.76
C SER A 85 28.67 -0.94 41.38
N LYS A 86 28.95 -1.78 40.38
CA LYS A 86 30.18 -1.82 39.60
C LYS A 86 29.75 -1.99 38.16
N PHE A 87 30.34 -1.19 37.25
CA PHE A 87 30.02 -1.01 35.82
C PHE A 87 28.93 0.07 35.62
N GLU A 88 29.18 1.31 35.22
CA GLU A 88 30.23 1.91 34.39
C GLU A 88 30.43 3.39 34.78
N GLU A 89 31.57 3.75 35.37
CA GLU A 89 32.11 5.11 35.19
C GLU A 89 33.58 5.16 35.62
N LYS A 90 34.49 5.07 34.64
CA LYS A 90 35.77 5.81 34.57
C LYS A 90 36.70 5.18 33.55
N LYS A 91 36.71 5.76 32.36
CA LYS A 91 37.93 5.86 31.57
C LYS A 91 38.07 7.27 31.03
N SER A 92 38.34 8.20 31.94
CA SER A 92 38.92 9.50 31.64
C SER A 92 40.27 9.59 32.36
N ASN A 93 41.29 9.92 31.57
CA ASN A 93 42.58 10.50 31.95
C ASN A 93 43.58 9.66 32.77
N GLU A 94 44.58 9.13 32.05
CA GLU A 94 45.96 9.16 32.53
C GLU A 94 46.95 9.41 31.38
N LYS A 95 47.55 10.61 31.40
CA LYS A 95 48.78 11.01 30.69
C LYS A 95 49.96 10.43 31.50
N THR A 96 51.10 9.94 31.00
CA THR A 96 52.02 10.44 29.96
C THR A 96 53.28 9.56 29.92
N ARG A 97 53.93 9.48 28.73
CA ARG A 97 55.40 9.39 28.40
C ARG A 97 55.62 8.39 27.25
N LYS A 98 56.39 8.59 26.17
CA LYS A 98 57.18 9.69 25.58
C LYS A 98 57.59 9.28 24.14
N VAL A 99 57.41 10.19 23.16
CA VAL A 99 58.37 10.62 22.09
C VAL A 99 58.65 9.61 20.94
N THR A 100 58.79 9.92 19.63
CA THR A 100 59.23 11.04 18.75
C THR A 100 58.59 10.74 17.35
N THR A 101 58.31 11.64 16.39
CA THR A 101 59.19 12.59 15.70
C THR A 101 58.36 13.49 14.74
N VAL A 102 58.80 14.77 14.60
CA VAL A 102 58.54 15.82 13.57
C VAL A 102 57.07 16.25 13.31
N LYS A 103 56.58 17.42 13.76
CA LYS A 103 56.85 18.82 13.32
C LYS A 103 56.74 18.98 11.79
N LYS A 104 56.10 19.97 11.19
CA LYS A 104 55.50 21.30 11.50
C LYS A 104 54.94 21.77 10.11
N PHE A 105 54.05 22.75 9.95
CA PHE A 105 54.13 24.13 10.39
C PHE A 105 52.75 24.81 10.42
N PHE A 106 52.65 25.76 11.34
CA PHE A 106 51.50 26.45 11.90
C PHE A 106 51.28 27.85 11.30
N THR A 107 50.02 28.28 11.33
CA THR A 107 49.44 29.61 11.62
C THR A 107 50.28 30.92 11.68
N ALA A 108 49.66 31.95 11.07
CA ALA A 108 49.33 33.30 11.57
C ALA A 108 50.41 34.39 11.79
N SER A 109 50.12 35.60 11.27
CA SER A 109 50.31 36.87 12.01
C SER A 109 49.62 38.07 11.37
N THR A 110 49.21 39.00 12.24
CA THR A 110 48.62 40.31 12.01
C THR A 110 49.69 41.42 12.05
N LYS A 111 49.57 42.47 11.20
CA LYS A 111 49.68 43.91 11.54
C LYS A 111 49.76 44.86 10.30
N SER A 112 48.98 45.96 10.40
CA SER A 112 49.14 47.35 9.89
C SER A 112 49.25 47.71 8.38
N LEU A 113 48.32 48.57 7.95
CA LEU A 113 48.15 49.46 6.76
C LEU A 113 49.32 50.45 6.49
N PRO A 114 49.37 51.29 5.41
CA PRO A 114 48.33 51.66 4.41
C PRO A 114 48.75 51.83 2.91
N LYS A 115 47.78 51.75 1.96
CA LYS A 115 47.40 52.75 0.91
C LYS A 115 46.85 52.16 -0.41
N LYS A 116 45.68 52.70 -0.78
CA LYS A 116 45.07 52.99 -2.09
C LYS A 116 44.52 51.86 -3.00
N ASP A 117 43.19 51.86 -3.02
CA ASP A 117 42.26 51.85 -4.16
C ASP A 117 42.31 50.69 -5.16
N ILE A 118 41.27 49.84 -5.16
CA ILE A 118 40.27 49.75 -6.23
C ILE A 118 39.09 48.87 -5.76
N LYS A 119 37.89 49.26 -6.21
CA LYS A 119 36.54 48.84 -5.84
C LYS A 119 36.25 47.36 -6.08
N GLU A 120 35.53 46.71 -5.17
CA GLU A 120 34.42 45.81 -5.54
C GLU A 120 33.47 45.47 -4.37
N ALA A 121 32.21 45.28 -4.73
CA ALA A 121 31.03 45.41 -3.89
C ALA A 121 30.81 44.22 -2.94
N LYS A 122 30.28 44.53 -1.74
CA LYS A 122 29.81 43.57 -0.75
C LYS A 122 28.61 42.78 -1.29
N SER A 123 28.75 41.47 -1.47
CA SER A 123 27.63 40.52 -1.49
C SER A 123 27.39 39.98 -0.06
N PRO A 124 26.17 40.08 0.50
CA PRO A 124 25.85 39.40 1.74
C PRO A 124 25.61 37.91 1.47
N SER A 125 26.28 37.04 2.24
CA SER A 125 26.09 35.59 2.24
C SER A 125 24.61 35.23 2.45
N PRO A 126 24.02 34.29 1.69
CA PRO A 126 22.66 33.86 1.94
C PRO A 126 22.65 32.92 3.15
N SER A 127 21.89 33.29 4.18
CA SER A 127 21.39 32.33 5.14
C SER A 127 20.54 31.30 4.40
N LEU A 128 20.83 30.02 4.60
CA LEU A 128 20.02 28.90 4.10
C LEU A 128 18.67 28.89 4.83
N SER A 129 17.77 29.80 4.46
CA SER A 129 16.35 29.65 4.74
C SER A 129 15.86 28.43 3.95
N ARG A 130 15.37 27.40 4.64
CA ARG A 130 14.71 26.22 4.06
C ARG A 130 13.70 26.68 2.99
N GLN A 131 14.07 26.58 1.71
CA GLN A 131 13.22 27.02 0.61
C GLN A 131 12.03 26.06 0.51
N TYR A 132 10.82 26.61 0.66
CA TYR A 132 9.59 25.87 0.41
C TYR A 132 9.53 25.46 -1.08
N SER A 133 8.81 24.38 -1.38
CA SER A 133 8.68 23.96 -2.79
C SER A 133 7.94 25.02 -3.61
N LEU A 134 8.28 25.17 -4.89
CA LEU A 134 7.61 26.11 -5.81
C LEU A 134 6.08 25.96 -5.81
N GLU A 135 5.60 24.73 -5.64
CA GLU A 135 4.18 24.40 -5.53
C GLU A 135 3.57 24.91 -4.22
N THR A 136 4.28 24.73 -3.10
CA THR A 136 3.86 25.26 -1.79
C THR A 136 3.76 26.78 -1.81
N ASP A 137 4.69 27.47 -2.48
CA ASP A 137 4.66 28.93 -2.62
C ASP A 137 3.50 29.40 -3.48
N ARG A 138 3.22 28.71 -4.59
CA ARG A 138 2.03 28.99 -5.43
C ARG A 138 0.74 28.83 -4.63
N VAL A 139 0.55 27.69 -3.97
CA VAL A 139 -0.64 27.44 -3.14
C VAL A 139 -0.77 28.47 -2.01
N SER A 140 0.34 28.94 -1.44
CA SER A 140 0.30 29.98 -0.41
C SER A 140 -0.16 31.33 -0.95
N LYS A 141 0.27 31.70 -2.17
CA LYS A 141 -0.17 32.94 -2.83
C LYS A 141 -1.65 32.87 -3.19
N ASP A 142 -2.07 31.78 -3.84
CA ASP A 142 -3.46 31.53 -4.22
C ASP A 142 -4.39 31.57 -3.00
N PHE A 143 -3.96 30.96 -1.89
CA PHE A 143 -4.72 30.94 -0.63
C PHE A 143 -4.88 32.34 -0.03
N ILE A 144 -3.81 33.14 0.03
CA ILE A 144 -3.87 34.51 0.54
C ILE A 144 -4.77 35.37 -0.36
N GLU A 145 -4.64 35.23 -1.68
CA GLU A 145 -5.45 35.96 -2.64
C GLU A 145 -6.94 35.61 -2.52
N PHE A 146 -7.27 34.32 -2.42
CA PHE A 146 -8.63 33.86 -2.19
C PHE A 146 -9.22 34.45 -0.90
N LEU A 147 -8.48 34.41 0.21
CA LEU A 147 -8.96 34.90 1.50
C LEU A 147 -9.18 36.42 1.55
N LYS A 148 -8.55 37.20 0.67
CA LYS A 148 -8.84 38.66 0.56
C LYS A 148 -10.32 38.92 0.25
N THR A 149 -10.98 38.01 -0.45
CA THR A 149 -12.42 38.13 -0.77
C THR A 149 -13.32 38.05 0.48
N TYR A 150 -12.79 37.56 1.61
CA TYR A 150 -13.50 37.40 2.89
C TYR A 150 -13.05 38.40 3.97
N GLN A 151 -12.25 39.42 3.62
CA GLN A 151 -11.86 40.53 4.51
C GLN A 151 -11.34 40.06 5.89
N LYS A 152 -11.99 40.46 7.00
CA LYS A 152 -11.59 40.10 8.37
C LYS A 152 -11.65 38.58 8.62
N ALA A 153 -12.70 37.91 8.14
CA ALA A 153 -12.82 36.45 8.28
C ALA A 153 -11.69 35.71 7.55
N GLY A 154 -11.29 36.21 6.38
CA GLY A 154 -10.17 35.66 5.61
C GLY A 154 -8.83 35.79 6.34
N HIS A 155 -8.56 36.94 6.96
CA HIS A 155 -7.34 37.12 7.76
C HIS A 155 -7.27 36.15 8.95
N ASP A 156 -8.40 35.96 9.65
CA ASP A 156 -8.45 35.07 10.81
C ASP A 156 -8.32 33.60 10.42
N VAL A 157 -8.94 33.18 9.31
CA VAL A 157 -8.73 31.84 8.73
C VAL A 157 -7.25 31.62 8.42
N TYR A 158 -6.58 32.58 7.75
CA TYR A 158 -5.17 32.46 7.45
C TYR A 158 -4.30 32.32 8.70
N LYS A 159 -4.57 33.13 9.73
CA LYS A 159 -3.87 33.07 11.01
C LYS A 159 -4.09 31.73 11.70
N MET A 160 -5.33 31.23 11.74
CA MET A 160 -5.67 29.93 12.29
C MET A 160 -4.96 28.80 11.55
N SER A 161 -4.96 28.82 10.21
CA SER A 161 -4.24 27.81 9.40
C SER A 161 -2.73 27.82 9.65
N LYS A 162 -2.11 29.00 9.89
CA LYS A 162 -0.69 29.08 10.26
C LYS A 162 -0.41 28.48 11.62
N ILE A 163 -1.19 28.87 12.64
CA ILE A 163 -1.04 28.34 14.01
C ILE A 163 -1.24 26.82 14.02
N PHE A 164 -2.22 26.33 13.26
CA PHE A 164 -2.44 24.90 13.08
C PHE A 164 -1.22 24.19 12.48
N LEU A 165 -0.60 24.75 11.43
CA LEU A 165 0.59 24.16 10.82
C LEU A 165 1.80 24.15 11.78
N GLU A 166 1.98 25.20 12.57
CA GLU A 166 3.01 25.25 13.62
C GLU A 166 2.77 24.19 14.70
N ALA A 167 1.53 24.06 15.17
CA ALA A 167 1.15 23.02 16.13
C ALA A 167 1.35 21.60 15.57
N MET A 168 0.98 21.36 14.30
CA MET A 168 1.22 20.09 13.61
C MET A 168 2.71 19.76 13.49
N TYR A 169 3.57 20.76 13.28
CA TYR A 169 5.01 20.55 13.23
C TYR A 169 5.57 20.06 14.57
N HIS A 170 5.06 20.58 15.69
CA HIS A 170 5.43 20.10 17.03
C HIS A 170 4.86 18.71 17.35
N LYS A 171 3.71 18.35 16.76
CA LYS A 171 3.06 17.03 16.91
C LYS A 171 3.49 16.00 15.87
N ARG A 172 4.54 16.24 15.08
CA ARG A 172 4.95 15.33 13.99
C ARG A 172 5.39 13.94 14.46
N GLU A 173 5.80 13.82 15.72
CA GLU A 173 6.27 12.58 16.35
C GLU A 173 5.13 11.82 17.05
N SER A 174 3.94 12.44 17.17
CA SER A 174 2.73 11.78 17.67
C SER A 174 2.22 10.72 16.69
N ASN A 175 1.38 9.81 17.18
CA ASN A 175 0.70 8.82 16.36
C ASN A 175 -0.10 9.49 15.22
N ILE A 176 -0.22 8.80 14.08
CA ILE A 176 -0.95 9.31 12.92
C ILE A 176 -2.43 9.55 13.22
N ASP A 177 -3.02 8.76 14.12
CA ASP A 177 -4.42 8.91 14.51
C ASP A 177 -4.63 10.20 15.31
N GLU A 178 -3.70 10.58 16.19
CA GLU A 178 -3.74 11.87 16.91
C GLU A 178 -3.57 13.05 15.96
N GLN A 179 -2.69 12.92 14.97
CA GLN A 179 -2.49 13.93 13.92
C GLN A 179 -3.74 14.07 13.03
N SER A 180 -4.40 12.95 12.75
CA SER A 180 -5.68 12.88 12.05
C SER A 180 -6.77 13.57 12.85
N GLU A 181 -7.00 13.16 14.12
CA GLU A 181 -7.98 13.78 15.02
C GLU A 181 -7.77 15.30 15.13
N PHE A 182 -6.53 15.74 15.33
CA PHE A 182 -6.21 17.17 15.41
C PHE A 182 -6.52 17.93 14.11
N THR A 183 -6.33 17.30 12.95
CA THR A 183 -6.71 17.89 11.66
C THR A 183 -8.24 17.96 11.51
N GLN A 184 -8.94 16.90 11.93
CA GLN A 184 -10.40 16.84 11.84
C GLN A 184 -11.07 17.86 12.77
N ASP A 185 -10.56 18.00 13.99
CA ASP A 185 -10.99 19.04 14.93
C ASP A 185 -10.75 20.43 14.34
N PHE A 186 -9.62 20.64 13.64
CA PHE A 186 -9.35 21.91 12.99
C PHE A 186 -10.37 22.24 11.88
N TYR A 187 -10.74 21.27 11.04
CA TYR A 187 -11.79 21.48 10.03
C TYR A 187 -13.13 21.82 10.69
N GLN A 188 -13.56 21.05 11.69
CA GLN A 188 -14.84 21.26 12.36
C GLN A 188 -14.89 22.63 13.06
N ASN A 189 -13.88 22.94 13.86
CA ASN A 189 -13.78 24.22 14.58
C ASN A 189 -13.74 25.42 13.63
N THR A 190 -13.08 25.29 12.47
CA THR A 190 -13.01 26.40 11.50
C THR A 190 -14.33 26.58 10.77
N ALA A 191 -14.99 25.50 10.37
CA ALA A 191 -16.30 25.54 9.74
C ALA A 191 -17.36 26.16 10.67
N GLU A 192 -17.39 25.74 11.95
CA GLU A 192 -18.29 26.31 12.97
C GLU A 192 -18.02 27.79 13.21
N LYS A 193 -16.75 28.20 13.30
CA LYS A 193 -16.41 29.62 13.46
C LYS A 193 -16.86 30.47 12.27
N LEU A 194 -16.67 29.97 11.04
CA LEU A 194 -17.12 30.65 9.83
C LEU A 194 -18.64 30.82 9.78
N GLN A 195 -19.38 29.81 10.23
CA GLN A 195 -20.84 29.84 10.22
C GLN A 195 -21.41 30.68 11.37
N MET A 196 -20.95 30.48 12.60
CA MET A 196 -21.52 31.13 13.80
C MET A 196 -21.06 32.58 13.97
N TYR A 197 -19.76 32.85 13.84
CA TYR A 197 -19.20 34.18 14.13
C TYR A 197 -19.26 35.10 12.91
N TRP A 198 -18.94 34.55 11.73
CA TRP A 198 -18.84 35.34 10.50
C TRP A 198 -20.09 35.28 9.62
N LYS A 199 -21.11 34.50 10.03
CA LYS A 199 -22.40 34.34 9.32
C LYS A 199 -22.22 34.05 7.82
N VAL A 200 -21.17 33.30 7.48
CA VAL A 200 -20.89 32.90 6.11
C VAL A 200 -21.92 31.84 5.67
N SER A 201 -22.44 31.96 4.45
CA SER A 201 -23.40 30.98 3.93
C SER A 201 -22.77 29.59 3.79
N PRO A 202 -23.53 28.49 3.98
CA PRO A 202 -23.00 27.13 3.93
C PRO A 202 -22.15 26.83 2.67
N ASP A 203 -22.62 27.23 1.48
CA ASP A 203 -21.88 27.04 0.21
C ASP A 203 -20.53 27.76 0.19
N LYS A 204 -20.42 28.91 0.86
CA LYS A 204 -19.18 29.67 0.98
C LYS A 204 -18.27 29.06 2.04
N VAL A 205 -18.82 28.46 3.10
CA VAL A 205 -18.04 27.71 4.10
C VAL A 205 -17.36 26.52 3.44
N GLU A 206 -18.07 25.74 2.62
CA GLU A 206 -17.48 24.61 1.90
C GLU A 206 -16.31 25.05 1.01
N LYS A 207 -16.48 26.13 0.22
CA LYS A 207 -15.41 26.70 -0.61
C LYS A 207 -14.20 27.16 0.19
N VAL A 208 -14.41 27.74 1.37
CA VAL A 208 -13.30 28.16 2.25
C VAL A 208 -12.59 26.94 2.83
N THR A 209 -13.34 25.94 3.32
CA THR A 209 -12.78 24.70 3.87
C THR A 209 -12.00 23.92 2.82
N ASP A 210 -12.45 23.90 1.57
CA ASP A 210 -11.72 23.32 0.46
C ASP A 210 -10.36 24.00 0.21
N GLN A 211 -10.33 25.34 0.29
CA GLN A 211 -9.08 26.10 0.15
C GLN A 211 -8.16 25.90 1.35
N ILE A 212 -8.72 25.74 2.55
CA ILE A 212 -7.98 25.38 3.75
C ILE A 212 -7.33 24.01 3.57
N GLU A 213 -8.09 22.98 3.19
CA GLU A 213 -7.57 21.62 2.93
C GLU A 213 -6.43 21.68 1.91
N ARG A 214 -6.63 22.36 0.77
CA ARG A 214 -5.60 22.56 -0.25
C ARG A 214 -4.32 23.18 0.34
N PHE A 215 -4.45 24.22 1.15
CA PHE A 215 -3.32 24.91 1.74
C PHE A 215 -2.56 24.06 2.77
N ILE A 216 -3.26 23.43 3.71
CA ILE A 216 -2.62 22.65 4.78
C ILE A 216 -2.07 21.33 4.26
N MET A 217 -2.82 20.61 3.41
CA MET A 217 -2.41 19.28 2.94
C MET A 217 -1.25 19.34 1.97
N THR A 218 -1.14 20.39 1.15
CA THR A 218 0.05 20.61 0.31
C THR A 218 1.34 20.69 1.14
N ARG A 219 1.26 21.22 2.36
CA ARG A 219 2.42 21.37 3.27
C ARG A 219 2.66 20.13 4.13
N LEU A 220 1.58 19.51 4.61
CA LEU A 220 1.66 18.35 5.48
C LEU A 220 1.93 17.04 4.74
N TYR A 221 1.61 16.94 3.44
CA TYR A 221 1.70 15.70 2.66
C TYR A 221 2.99 14.92 2.85
N LYS A 222 4.15 15.60 2.86
CA LYS A 222 5.47 14.95 3.05
C LYS A 222 5.66 14.29 4.42
N HIS A 223 4.86 14.66 5.41
CA HIS A 223 4.94 14.17 6.78
C HIS A 223 3.84 13.16 7.10
N VAL A 224 2.65 13.34 6.53
CA VAL A 224 1.46 12.55 6.91
C VAL A 224 1.07 11.48 5.88
N PHE A 225 1.63 11.50 4.67
CA PHE A 225 1.38 10.46 3.66
C PHE A 225 2.38 9.32 3.81
N CYS A 226 1.88 8.08 3.98
CA CYS A 226 2.70 6.88 4.19
C CYS A 226 3.79 7.09 5.27
N PRO A 227 3.42 7.47 6.51
CA PRO A 227 4.39 7.73 7.56
C PRO A 227 5.10 6.43 7.98
N GLU A 228 6.41 6.52 8.20
CA GLU A 228 7.29 5.38 8.56
C GLU A 228 6.88 4.70 9.88
N THR A 229 6.10 5.40 10.72
CA THR A 229 5.57 4.89 11.99
C THR A 229 4.38 3.94 11.83
N THR A 230 3.82 3.81 10.63
CA THR A 230 2.63 2.99 10.34
C THR A 230 2.96 1.76 9.50
N ASP A 231 1.98 0.87 9.32
CA ASP A 231 2.08 -0.29 8.44
C ASP A 231 1.59 -0.02 7.01
N ASP A 232 1.35 1.25 6.66
CA ASP A 232 0.82 1.66 5.35
C ASP A 232 1.67 1.11 4.18
N GLU A 233 3.01 1.24 4.25
CA GLU A 233 3.92 0.73 3.22
C GLU A 233 3.86 -0.81 3.11
N LYS A 234 3.76 -1.51 4.24
CA LYS A 234 3.66 -2.98 4.25
C LYS A 234 2.35 -3.43 3.60
N LYS A 235 1.25 -2.73 3.89
CA LYS A 235 -0.07 -2.97 3.28
C LYS A 235 -0.04 -2.68 1.78
N ASP A 236 0.61 -1.59 1.36
CA ASP A 236 0.80 -1.26 -0.06
C ASP A 236 1.52 -2.38 -0.81
N LEU A 237 2.64 -2.88 -0.27
CA LEU A 237 3.38 -3.97 -0.87
C LEU A 237 2.57 -5.27 -0.91
N THR A 238 1.78 -5.54 0.13
CA THR A 238 0.93 -6.73 0.22
C THR A 238 -0.17 -6.70 -0.84
N VAL A 239 -0.91 -5.59 -0.93
CA VAL A 239 -1.98 -5.40 -1.93
C VAL A 239 -1.41 -5.38 -3.34
N GLN A 240 -0.26 -4.73 -3.56
CA GLN A 240 0.38 -4.69 -4.88
C GLN A 240 0.78 -6.09 -5.36
N LYS A 241 1.41 -6.90 -4.48
CA LYS A 241 1.77 -8.30 -4.78
C LYS A 241 0.51 -9.14 -5.02
N ARG A 242 -0.53 -8.91 -4.23
CA ARG A 242 -1.81 -9.60 -4.37
C ARG A 242 -2.47 -9.32 -5.72
N ILE A 243 -2.61 -8.06 -6.11
CA ILE A 243 -3.16 -7.66 -7.42
C ILE A 243 -2.31 -8.28 -8.55
N ARG A 244 -0.98 -8.23 -8.42
CA ARG A 244 -0.08 -8.84 -9.41
C ARG A 244 -0.31 -10.34 -9.56
N ALA A 245 -0.52 -11.08 -8.47
CA ALA A 245 -0.81 -12.52 -8.53
C ALA A 245 -2.16 -12.84 -9.18
N LEU A 246 -3.10 -11.90 -9.18
CA LEU A 246 -4.44 -12.02 -9.76
C LEU A 246 -4.54 -11.47 -11.19
N HIS A 247 -3.41 -11.22 -11.87
CA HIS A 247 -3.40 -10.66 -13.23
C HIS A 247 -4.12 -11.52 -14.28
N TRP A 248 -4.35 -12.80 -13.97
CA TRP A 248 -4.99 -13.77 -14.85
C TRP A 248 -6.52 -13.65 -14.86
N VAL A 249 -7.12 -12.99 -13.87
CA VAL A 249 -8.57 -12.83 -13.74
C VAL A 249 -9.15 -12.11 -14.97
N THR A 250 -10.22 -12.66 -15.53
CA THR A 250 -10.89 -12.13 -16.73
C THR A 250 -12.18 -11.37 -16.38
N PRO A 251 -12.66 -10.46 -17.25
CA PRO A 251 -13.96 -9.80 -17.09
C PRO A 251 -15.11 -10.79 -16.87
N GLN A 252 -15.09 -11.93 -17.57
CA GLN A 252 -16.15 -12.94 -17.52
C GLN A 252 -16.23 -13.63 -16.15
N MET A 253 -15.10 -13.87 -15.48
CA MET A 253 -15.07 -14.47 -14.14
C MET A 253 -15.70 -13.58 -13.08
N LEU A 254 -15.59 -12.26 -13.27
CA LEU A 254 -16.18 -11.24 -12.40
C LEU A 254 -17.58 -10.80 -12.86
N CYS A 255 -18.12 -11.39 -13.93
CA CYS A 255 -19.39 -10.98 -14.54
C CYS A 255 -19.44 -9.48 -14.93
N VAL A 256 -18.31 -8.94 -15.39
CA VAL A 256 -18.18 -7.52 -15.76
C VAL A 256 -18.93 -7.23 -17.07
N PRO A 257 -19.90 -6.30 -17.07
CA PRO A 257 -20.69 -5.99 -18.26
C PRO A 257 -20.00 -4.95 -19.16
N VAL A 258 -18.74 -5.20 -19.50
CA VAL A 258 -17.91 -4.33 -20.35
C VAL A 258 -17.33 -5.17 -21.48
N ASN A 259 -17.54 -4.72 -22.72
CA ASN A 259 -16.99 -5.36 -23.90
C ASN A 259 -15.83 -4.53 -24.47
N GLU A 260 -14.61 -4.92 -24.12
CA GLU A 260 -13.37 -4.26 -24.57
C GLU A 260 -13.07 -4.44 -26.07
N ASP A 261 -13.80 -5.29 -26.79
CA ASP A 261 -13.66 -5.44 -28.25
C ASP A 261 -14.17 -4.18 -29.00
N ILE A 262 -15.01 -3.37 -28.34
CA ILE A 262 -15.46 -2.09 -28.85
C ILE A 262 -14.38 -1.05 -28.54
N ALA A 263 -13.78 -0.44 -29.58
CA ALA A 263 -12.69 0.52 -29.42
C ALA A 263 -13.03 1.68 -28.46
N GLU A 264 -14.24 2.23 -28.53
CA GLU A 264 -14.69 3.30 -27.63
C GLU A 264 -14.75 2.86 -26.16
N VAL A 265 -15.17 1.62 -25.90
CA VAL A 265 -15.19 1.03 -24.56
C VAL A 265 -13.78 0.80 -24.05
N SER A 266 -12.89 0.28 -24.91
CA SER A 266 -11.47 0.11 -24.60
C SER A 266 -10.81 1.43 -24.20
N ASP A 267 -11.08 2.52 -24.94
CA ASP A 267 -10.60 3.86 -24.60
C ASP A 267 -11.12 4.34 -23.24
N MET A 268 -12.39 4.07 -22.89
CA MET A 268 -12.93 4.42 -21.57
C MET A 268 -12.25 3.62 -20.45
N VAL A 269 -11.99 2.33 -20.67
CA VAL A 269 -11.26 1.48 -19.73
C VAL A 269 -9.84 2.00 -19.49
N VAL A 270 -9.12 2.38 -20.56
CA VAL A 270 -7.78 2.96 -20.45
C VAL A 270 -7.80 4.30 -19.70
N LYS A 271 -8.80 5.16 -19.93
CA LYS A 271 -8.97 6.41 -19.19
C LYS A 271 -9.23 6.16 -17.70
N ALA A 272 -10.11 5.20 -17.38
CA ALA A 272 -10.37 4.81 -15.99
C ALA A 272 -9.11 4.31 -15.27
N ILE A 273 -8.33 3.45 -15.95
CA ILE A 273 -7.03 2.97 -15.46
C ILE A 273 -6.07 4.14 -15.23
N THR A 274 -6.02 5.10 -16.16
CA THR A 274 -5.14 6.27 -16.06
C THR A 274 -5.52 7.13 -14.86
N ASP A 275 -6.80 7.42 -14.65
CA ASP A 275 -7.26 8.24 -13.53
C ASP A 275 -6.95 7.60 -12.18
N ILE A 276 -7.16 6.29 -12.01
CA ILE A 276 -6.88 5.62 -10.73
C ILE A 276 -5.38 5.55 -10.44
N ILE A 277 -4.53 5.46 -11.47
CA ILE A 277 -3.07 5.57 -11.32
C ILE A 277 -2.67 7.00 -10.96
N GLU A 278 -3.28 8.00 -11.60
CA GLU A 278 -2.99 9.41 -11.39
C GLU A 278 -3.34 9.89 -9.96
N MET A 279 -4.24 9.19 -9.26
CA MET A 279 -4.57 9.44 -7.86
C MET A 279 -3.33 9.64 -6.97
N ASP A 280 -2.30 8.80 -7.16
CA ASP A 280 -1.09 8.84 -6.32
C ASP A 280 -0.25 10.11 -6.55
N SER A 281 -0.35 10.71 -7.75
CA SER A 281 0.35 11.96 -8.09
C SER A 281 -0.21 13.19 -7.40
N LYS A 282 -1.46 13.13 -6.90
CA LYS A 282 -2.12 14.26 -6.24
C LYS A 282 -1.70 14.32 -4.77
N ARG A 283 -1.54 15.53 -4.23
CA ARG A 283 -1.21 15.70 -2.79
C ARG A 283 -2.42 15.98 -1.92
N ILE A 284 -3.47 16.55 -2.49
CA ILE A 284 -4.63 17.01 -1.75
C ILE A 284 -5.69 15.89 -1.74
N PRO A 285 -6.31 15.56 -0.59
CA PRO A 285 -7.34 14.51 -0.52
C PRO A 285 -8.49 14.73 -1.50
N ARG A 286 -9.00 15.96 -1.62
CA ARG A 286 -10.00 16.32 -2.65
C ARG A 286 -9.58 15.96 -4.06
N ASP A 287 -8.34 16.24 -4.46
CA ASP A 287 -7.88 15.96 -5.82
C ASP A 287 -7.71 14.45 -6.05
N LYS A 288 -7.35 13.69 -5.00
CA LYS A 288 -7.36 12.23 -5.05
C LYS A 288 -8.77 11.68 -5.24
N LEU A 289 -9.74 12.19 -4.49
CA LEU A 289 -11.16 11.85 -4.67
C LEU A 289 -11.65 12.20 -6.08
N ALA A 290 -11.24 13.35 -6.62
CA ALA A 290 -11.58 13.72 -7.99
C ALA A 290 -11.05 12.71 -9.03
N CYS A 291 -9.87 12.12 -8.83
CA CYS A 291 -9.38 11.03 -9.67
C CYS A 291 -10.28 9.79 -9.58
N ILE A 292 -10.70 9.40 -8.37
CA ILE A 292 -11.61 8.26 -8.14
C ILE A 292 -12.98 8.51 -8.81
N THR A 293 -13.49 9.73 -8.71
CA THR A 293 -14.75 10.15 -9.35
C THR A 293 -14.64 10.14 -10.88
N ARG A 294 -13.55 10.65 -11.46
CA ARG A 294 -13.33 10.58 -12.92
C ARG A 294 -13.20 9.14 -13.41
N CYS A 295 -12.43 8.31 -12.71
CA CYS A 295 -12.30 6.87 -12.99
C CYS A 295 -13.70 6.21 -13.02
N SER A 296 -14.51 6.47 -12.00
CA SER A 296 -15.86 5.92 -11.89
C SER A 296 -16.76 6.39 -13.04
N LYS A 297 -16.70 7.68 -13.42
CA LYS A 297 -17.45 8.21 -14.57
C LYS A 297 -17.05 7.54 -15.89
N HIS A 298 -15.77 7.26 -16.10
CA HIS A 298 -15.32 6.49 -17.26
C HIS A 298 -15.84 5.05 -17.24
N ILE A 299 -15.90 4.41 -16.06
CA ILE A 299 -16.53 3.10 -15.89
C ILE A 299 -18.03 3.15 -16.27
N PHE A 300 -18.80 4.12 -15.76
CA PHE A 300 -20.21 4.26 -16.12
C PHE A 300 -20.42 4.44 -17.63
N ASN A 301 -19.56 5.22 -18.28
CA ASN A 301 -19.61 5.40 -19.73
C ASN A 301 -19.29 4.10 -20.47
N ALA A 302 -18.28 3.34 -20.05
CA ALA A 302 -17.93 2.05 -20.64
C ALA A 302 -19.08 1.04 -20.55
N ILE A 303 -19.74 0.95 -19.39
CA ILE A 303 -20.89 0.06 -19.18
C ILE A 303 -22.08 0.54 -20.02
N LYS A 304 -22.34 1.85 -20.06
CA LYS A 304 -23.44 2.42 -20.83
C LYS A 304 -23.31 2.13 -22.32
N ILE A 305 -22.11 2.23 -22.89
CA ILE A 305 -21.85 1.91 -24.30
C ILE A 305 -22.02 0.40 -24.55
N THR A 306 -21.60 -0.43 -23.59
CA THR A 306 -21.68 -1.90 -23.74
C THR A 306 -23.12 -2.42 -23.64
N LYS A 307 -23.90 -1.96 -22.64
CA LYS A 307 -25.26 -2.46 -22.37
C LYS A 307 -26.35 -1.64 -23.07
N ASN A 308 -26.05 -0.45 -23.59
CA ASN A 308 -27.03 0.56 -24.03
C ASN A 308 -28.06 0.97 -22.97
N GLU A 309 -27.78 0.69 -21.69
CA GLU A 309 -28.63 1.01 -20.54
C GLU A 309 -27.81 1.69 -19.44
N PRO A 310 -28.43 2.50 -18.56
CA PRO A 310 -27.74 3.04 -17.39
C PRO A 310 -27.20 1.91 -16.51
N ALA A 311 -25.94 2.02 -16.08
CA ALA A 311 -25.33 1.01 -15.23
C ALA A 311 -25.98 1.00 -13.84
N SER A 312 -26.23 -0.20 -13.32
CA SER A 312 -26.65 -0.41 -11.93
C SER A 312 -25.44 -0.46 -10.99
N ALA A 313 -25.68 -0.44 -9.67
CA ALA A 313 -24.62 -0.64 -8.68
C ALA A 313 -23.98 -2.05 -8.80
N ASP A 314 -24.78 -3.05 -9.17
CA ASP A 314 -24.35 -4.43 -9.40
C ASP A 314 -23.45 -4.56 -10.64
N ASP A 315 -23.60 -3.67 -11.62
CA ASP A 315 -22.73 -3.57 -12.78
C ASP A 315 -21.42 -2.81 -12.47
N PHE A 316 -21.50 -1.83 -11.56
CA PHE A 316 -20.40 -0.91 -11.26
C PHE A 316 -19.27 -1.56 -10.46
N LEU A 317 -19.57 -2.20 -9.33
CA LEU A 317 -18.54 -2.71 -8.41
C LEU A 317 -17.63 -3.79 -9.05
N PRO A 318 -18.16 -4.79 -9.79
CA PRO A 318 -17.30 -5.75 -10.49
C PRO A 318 -16.40 -5.08 -11.52
N THR A 319 -16.91 -4.06 -12.21
CA THR A 319 -16.12 -3.30 -13.18
C THR A 319 -15.01 -2.50 -12.50
N LEU A 320 -15.29 -1.88 -11.34
CA LEU A 320 -14.27 -1.19 -10.55
C LEU A 320 -13.18 -2.15 -10.05
N ILE A 321 -13.56 -3.33 -9.54
CA ILE A 321 -12.62 -4.39 -9.15
C ILE A 321 -11.72 -4.76 -10.34
N TYR A 322 -12.31 -4.95 -11.51
CA TYR A 322 -11.57 -5.25 -12.73
C TYR A 322 -10.57 -4.14 -13.12
N ILE A 323 -10.99 -2.87 -13.08
CA ILE A 323 -10.11 -1.72 -13.34
C ILE A 323 -8.95 -1.68 -12.33
N VAL A 324 -9.21 -1.90 -11.04
CA VAL A 324 -8.15 -1.93 -10.00
C VAL A 324 -7.18 -3.09 -10.23
N LEU A 325 -7.68 -4.29 -10.60
CA LEU A 325 -6.84 -5.44 -10.94
C LEU A 325 -5.93 -5.16 -12.15
N LYS A 326 -6.44 -4.48 -13.17
CA LYS A 326 -5.67 -4.08 -14.36
C LYS A 326 -4.67 -2.98 -14.08
N ALA A 327 -5.08 -1.96 -13.34
CA ALA A 327 -4.27 -0.77 -13.09
C ALA A 327 -3.13 -1.04 -12.11
N ASN A 328 -3.35 -1.90 -11.11
CA ASN A 328 -2.48 -2.07 -9.94
C ASN A 328 -1.96 -0.72 -9.40
N PRO A 329 -2.87 0.16 -8.90
CA PRO A 329 -2.53 1.53 -8.56
C PRO A 329 -1.38 1.63 -7.55
N PRO A 330 -0.43 2.55 -7.74
CA PRO A 330 0.70 2.71 -6.82
C PRO A 330 0.22 3.19 -5.44
N ARG A 331 0.81 2.64 -4.38
CA ARG A 331 0.56 3.02 -2.98
C ARG A 331 -0.93 3.08 -2.61
N LEU A 332 -1.70 2.10 -3.08
CA LEU A 332 -3.16 2.09 -3.00
C LEU A 332 -3.70 2.18 -1.56
N GLN A 333 -3.12 1.41 -0.64
CA GLN A 333 -3.52 1.42 0.77
C GLN A 333 -3.14 2.74 1.43
N SER A 334 -1.93 3.27 1.20
CA SER A 334 -1.55 4.60 1.69
C SER A 334 -2.49 5.71 1.18
N ASN A 335 -2.92 5.64 -0.08
CA ASN A 335 -3.88 6.59 -0.64
C ASN A 335 -5.25 6.52 0.06
N ILE A 336 -5.78 5.31 0.28
CA ILE A 336 -7.05 5.09 0.98
C ILE A 336 -6.97 5.61 2.42
N GLN A 337 -5.91 5.24 3.14
CA GLN A 337 -5.71 5.69 4.53
C GLN A 337 -5.53 7.20 4.62
N TYR A 338 -4.76 7.79 3.70
CA TYR A 338 -4.56 9.23 3.65
C TYR A 338 -5.86 10.01 3.44
N ILE A 339 -6.70 9.57 2.49
CA ILE A 339 -8.03 10.17 2.27
C ILE A 339 -8.91 9.98 3.52
N THR A 340 -8.92 8.79 4.11
CA THR A 340 -9.72 8.48 5.31
C THR A 340 -9.34 9.35 6.51
N ARG A 341 -8.04 9.60 6.71
CA ARG A 341 -7.51 10.36 7.85
C ARG A 341 -7.63 11.88 7.66
N PHE A 342 -7.37 12.40 6.46
CA PHE A 342 -7.13 13.84 6.27
C PHE A 342 -8.11 14.58 5.34
N CYS A 343 -9.02 13.87 4.67
CA CYS A 343 -10.08 14.53 3.90
C CYS A 343 -11.10 15.17 4.85
N ASN A 344 -11.70 16.28 4.42
CA ASN A 344 -12.88 16.83 5.07
C ASN A 344 -14.03 15.78 5.12
N PRO A 345 -14.56 15.41 6.30
CA PRO A 345 -15.56 14.35 6.46
C PRO A 345 -16.87 14.64 5.74
N SER A 346 -17.27 15.91 5.63
CA SER A 346 -18.51 16.28 4.93
C SER A 346 -18.55 15.78 3.49
N ARG A 347 -17.39 15.78 2.81
CA ARG A 347 -17.22 15.29 1.42
C ARG A 347 -17.27 13.75 1.32
N LEU A 348 -16.84 13.04 2.37
CA LEU A 348 -16.92 11.58 2.40
C LEU A 348 -18.31 11.09 2.79
N MET A 349 -19.05 11.87 3.60
CA MET A 349 -20.39 11.49 4.08
C MET A 349 -21.51 11.87 3.11
N THR A 350 -21.27 12.81 2.19
CA THR A 350 -22.30 13.30 1.25
C THR A 350 -21.73 13.43 -0.16
N GLY A 351 -22.56 13.12 -1.16
CA GLY A 351 -22.23 13.30 -2.57
C GLY A 351 -21.64 12.07 -3.27
N GLU A 352 -21.27 12.27 -4.55
CA GLU A 352 -20.75 11.21 -5.42
C GLU A 352 -19.34 10.74 -5.00
N ASP A 353 -18.49 11.65 -4.52
CA ASP A 353 -17.11 11.36 -4.09
C ASP A 353 -17.06 10.28 -2.99
N GLY A 354 -17.92 10.42 -1.97
CA GLY A 354 -18.02 9.45 -0.87
C GLY A 354 -18.54 8.09 -1.31
N TYR A 355 -19.49 8.05 -2.26
CA TYR A 355 -19.99 6.80 -2.83
C TYR A 355 -18.89 6.05 -3.59
N TYR A 356 -18.15 6.75 -4.47
CA TYR A 356 -17.07 6.12 -5.24
C TYR A 356 -15.89 5.70 -4.38
N PHE A 357 -15.52 6.52 -3.39
CA PHE A 357 -14.49 6.15 -2.42
C PHE A 357 -14.88 4.90 -1.62
N THR A 358 -16.12 4.82 -1.15
CA THR A 358 -16.62 3.63 -0.44
C THR A 358 -16.54 2.38 -1.32
N ASN A 359 -16.95 2.49 -2.59
CA ASN A 359 -16.85 1.37 -3.54
C ASN A 359 -15.39 0.96 -3.82
N LEU A 360 -14.45 1.90 -3.88
CA LEU A 360 -13.03 1.59 -3.99
C LEU A 360 -12.53 0.81 -2.77
N CYS A 361 -12.90 1.22 -1.55
CA CYS A 361 -12.57 0.49 -0.33
C CYS A 361 -13.15 -0.94 -0.35
N CYS A 362 -14.40 -1.09 -0.80
CA CYS A 362 -15.03 -2.41 -0.99
C CYS A 362 -14.28 -3.26 -2.03
N ALA A 363 -13.89 -2.67 -3.16
CA ALA A 363 -13.14 -3.36 -4.21
C ALA A 363 -11.78 -3.86 -3.70
N VAL A 364 -11.03 -3.05 -2.95
CA VAL A 364 -9.74 -3.45 -2.38
C VAL A 364 -9.92 -4.57 -1.34
N ALA A 365 -10.89 -4.44 -0.43
CA ALA A 365 -11.19 -5.48 0.55
C ALA A 365 -11.62 -6.80 -0.10
N PHE A 366 -12.35 -6.75 -1.21
CA PHE A 366 -12.70 -7.92 -2.01
C PHE A 366 -11.45 -8.56 -2.62
N ILE A 367 -10.56 -7.78 -3.24
CA ILE A 367 -9.32 -8.29 -3.86
C ILE A 367 -8.39 -8.97 -2.82
N GLU A 368 -8.31 -8.41 -1.61
CA GLU A 368 -7.53 -8.99 -0.52
C GLU A 368 -8.03 -10.37 -0.12
N LYS A 369 -9.36 -10.56 -0.09
CA LYS A 369 -10.02 -11.81 0.35
C LYS A 369 -10.48 -12.70 -0.80
N LEU A 370 -10.15 -12.36 -2.05
CA LEU A 370 -10.62 -13.07 -3.23
C LEU A 370 -10.23 -14.56 -3.19
N ASP A 371 -11.19 -15.43 -3.39
CA ASP A 371 -10.98 -16.88 -3.41
C ASP A 371 -11.59 -17.52 -4.67
N ALA A 372 -11.48 -18.86 -4.76
CA ALA A 372 -12.01 -19.62 -5.89
C ALA A 372 -13.53 -19.45 -6.02
N GLN A 373 -14.26 -19.47 -4.89
CA GLN A 373 -15.71 -19.36 -4.86
C GLN A 373 -16.18 -17.99 -5.36
N SER A 374 -15.46 -16.92 -5.02
CA SER A 374 -15.73 -15.55 -5.47
C SER A 374 -15.70 -15.38 -6.99
N LEU A 375 -14.98 -16.25 -7.71
CA LEU A 375 -14.86 -16.25 -9.18
C LEU A 375 -15.67 -17.37 -9.85
N ASN A 376 -16.48 -18.12 -9.08
CA ASN A 376 -17.18 -19.32 -9.55
C ASN A 376 -16.24 -20.39 -10.14
N LEU A 377 -15.06 -20.57 -9.55
CA LEU A 377 -14.06 -21.58 -9.93
C LEU A 377 -13.94 -22.68 -8.88
N SER A 378 -13.46 -23.85 -9.30
CA SER A 378 -13.00 -24.87 -8.35
C SER A 378 -11.67 -24.46 -7.70
N GLU A 379 -11.40 -24.96 -6.48
CA GLU A 379 -10.13 -24.69 -5.78
C GLU A 379 -8.90 -25.18 -6.59
N GLU A 380 -9.06 -26.27 -7.33
CA GLU A 380 -8.03 -26.83 -8.19
C GLU A 380 -7.71 -25.91 -9.38
N GLU A 381 -8.74 -25.34 -10.03
CA GLU A 381 -8.55 -24.39 -11.13
C GLU A 381 -7.93 -23.09 -10.65
N PHE A 382 -8.42 -22.57 -9.53
CA PHE A 382 -7.86 -21.36 -8.91
C PHE A 382 -6.38 -21.55 -8.57
N SER A 383 -6.01 -22.69 -7.97
CA SER A 383 -4.62 -23.03 -7.64
C SER A 383 -3.75 -23.18 -8.89
N ARG A 384 -4.29 -23.76 -9.98
CA ARG A 384 -3.61 -23.86 -11.28
C ARG A 384 -3.35 -22.49 -11.91
N TYR A 385 -4.29 -21.54 -11.80
CA TYR A 385 -4.08 -20.18 -12.29
C TYR A 385 -3.10 -19.38 -11.41
N MET A 386 -3.21 -19.49 -10.09
CA MET A 386 -2.30 -18.82 -9.15
C MET A 386 -0.85 -19.33 -9.23
N SER A 387 -0.65 -20.61 -9.55
CA SER A 387 0.68 -21.20 -9.78
C SER A 387 1.24 -20.92 -11.17
N GLY A 388 0.46 -20.32 -12.08
CA GLY A 388 0.85 -20.07 -13.47
C GLY A 388 0.91 -21.32 -14.36
N GLN A 389 0.43 -22.47 -13.88
CA GLN A 389 0.37 -23.71 -14.66
C GLN A 389 -0.70 -23.68 -15.75
N ALA A 390 -1.72 -22.84 -15.58
CA ALA A 390 -2.77 -22.61 -16.56
C ALA A 390 -2.99 -21.11 -16.75
N SER A 391 -3.54 -20.71 -17.91
CA SER A 391 -3.99 -19.35 -18.17
C SER A 391 -5.42 -19.40 -18.69
N PRO A 392 -6.34 -18.57 -18.17
CA PRO A 392 -7.71 -18.49 -18.68
C PRO A 392 -7.79 -18.05 -20.14
N LYS A 393 -6.74 -17.39 -20.64
CA LYS A 393 -6.62 -16.95 -22.04
C LYS A 393 -6.02 -18.01 -22.98
N LYS A 394 -6.20 -19.30 -22.70
CA LYS A 394 -6.06 -20.33 -23.75
C LYS A 394 -7.22 -20.16 -24.74
N GLN A 395 -7.17 -19.12 -25.55
CA GLN A 395 -7.75 -19.20 -26.88
C GLN A 395 -6.89 -20.19 -27.64
N ASP A 396 -7.55 -21.17 -28.28
CA ASP A 396 -6.92 -22.04 -29.25
C ASP A 396 -6.06 -21.20 -30.21
N LEU A 397 -4.87 -21.69 -30.55
CA LEU A 397 -3.92 -21.00 -31.44
C LEU A 397 -4.54 -20.54 -32.77
N GLU A 398 -5.71 -21.05 -33.12
CA GLU A 398 -6.44 -20.80 -34.36
C GLU A 398 -7.30 -19.52 -34.34
N ASN A 399 -7.59 -18.92 -33.18
CA ASN A 399 -8.52 -17.78 -33.05
C ASN A 399 -7.92 -16.51 -32.41
N TRP A 400 -6.66 -16.19 -32.71
CA TRP A 400 -6.09 -14.91 -32.27
C TRP A 400 -6.70 -13.74 -33.06
N PRO A 401 -7.22 -12.68 -32.39
CA PRO A 401 -7.63 -11.45 -33.07
C PRO A 401 -6.46 -10.84 -33.83
N ALA A 402 -6.74 -10.20 -34.97
CA ALA A 402 -5.73 -9.55 -35.82
C ALA A 402 -4.83 -8.57 -35.04
N ASP A 403 -5.35 -7.94 -33.99
CA ASP A 403 -4.70 -6.87 -33.21
C ASP A 403 -3.78 -7.33 -32.05
N THR A 404 -3.50 -8.63 -31.90
CA THR A 404 -2.61 -9.05 -30.82
C THR A 404 -1.14 -8.68 -31.11
N CYS A 405 -0.51 -7.97 -30.17
CA CYS A 405 0.89 -7.54 -30.22
C CYS A 405 1.84 -8.66 -30.71
N PRO A 406 2.66 -8.42 -31.76
CA PRO A 406 3.58 -9.41 -32.32
C PRO A 406 4.53 -10.03 -31.30
N GLY A 407 4.98 -9.24 -30.31
CA GLY A 407 5.86 -9.71 -29.24
C GLY A 407 5.20 -10.77 -28.34
N VAL A 408 3.90 -10.63 -28.07
CA VAL A 408 3.14 -11.61 -27.27
C VAL A 408 2.92 -12.90 -28.06
N LYS A 409 2.65 -12.81 -29.37
CA LYS A 409 2.58 -14.00 -30.25
C LYS A 409 3.92 -14.74 -30.28
N GLN A 410 5.03 -14.01 -30.41
CA GLN A 410 6.36 -14.60 -30.42
C GLN A 410 6.72 -15.28 -29.09
N MET A 411 6.37 -14.66 -27.96
CA MET A 411 6.59 -15.23 -26.64
C MET A 411 5.85 -16.56 -26.46
N HIS A 412 4.58 -16.64 -26.85
CA HIS A 412 3.81 -17.89 -26.75
C HIS A 412 4.37 -18.99 -27.65
N ARG A 413 4.80 -18.67 -28.88
CA ARG A 413 5.51 -19.62 -29.75
C ARG A 413 6.82 -20.10 -29.12
N ASN A 414 7.61 -19.20 -28.54
CA ASN A 414 8.85 -19.57 -27.86
C ASN A 414 8.58 -20.47 -26.65
N LEU A 415 7.49 -20.23 -25.90
CA LEU A 415 7.12 -21.07 -24.76
C LEU A 415 6.71 -22.48 -25.19
N ASP A 416 5.94 -22.61 -26.27
CA ASP A 416 5.57 -23.91 -26.83
C ASP A 416 6.82 -24.67 -27.33
N LEU A 417 7.70 -23.98 -28.07
CA LEU A 417 9.00 -24.52 -28.49
C LEU A 417 9.86 -24.99 -27.31
N LEU A 418 9.96 -24.19 -26.24
CA LEU A 418 10.70 -24.59 -25.03
C LEU A 418 10.10 -25.81 -24.36
N THR A 419 8.77 -25.92 -24.33
CA THR A 419 8.07 -27.08 -23.77
C THR A 419 8.34 -28.35 -24.59
N GLN A 420 8.29 -28.23 -25.92
CA GLN A 420 8.61 -29.34 -26.83
C GLN A 420 10.10 -29.76 -26.72
N LEU A 421 11.01 -28.79 -26.64
CA LEU A 421 12.44 -29.03 -26.46
C LEU A 421 12.74 -29.72 -25.12
N SER A 422 12.08 -29.30 -24.04
CA SER A 422 12.20 -29.93 -22.73
C SER A 422 11.79 -31.40 -22.76
N LYS A 423 10.61 -31.71 -23.34
CA LYS A 423 10.13 -33.09 -23.52
C LYS A 423 11.08 -33.93 -24.37
N ARG A 424 11.62 -33.36 -25.46
CA ARG A 424 12.58 -34.04 -26.34
C ARG A 424 13.88 -34.31 -25.60
N GLN A 425 14.37 -33.37 -24.81
CA GLN A 425 15.57 -33.53 -24.00
C GLN A 425 15.38 -34.64 -22.97
N GLU A 426 14.25 -34.67 -22.27
CA GLU A 426 13.93 -35.73 -21.31
C GLU A 426 13.91 -37.11 -21.98
N HIS A 427 13.28 -37.22 -23.16
CA HIS A 427 13.27 -38.46 -23.93
C HIS A 427 14.68 -38.90 -24.36
N ILE A 428 15.51 -37.97 -24.84
CA ILE A 428 16.90 -38.29 -25.24
C ILE A 428 17.72 -38.74 -24.04
N VAL A 429 17.61 -38.06 -22.89
CA VAL A 429 18.32 -38.41 -21.67
C VAL A 429 17.89 -39.79 -21.17
N ASN A 430 16.59 -40.09 -21.17
CA ASN A 430 16.09 -41.40 -20.79
C ASN A 430 16.53 -42.51 -21.76
N GLY A 431 16.55 -42.20 -23.06
CA GLY A 431 17.08 -43.11 -24.08
C GLY A 431 18.58 -43.38 -23.93
N ALA A 432 19.37 -42.35 -23.62
CA ALA A 432 20.81 -42.49 -23.38
C ALA A 432 21.10 -43.34 -22.14
N LYS A 433 20.38 -43.13 -21.03
CA LYS A 433 20.49 -43.96 -19.82
C LYS A 433 20.11 -45.41 -20.07
N LYS A 434 19.09 -45.64 -20.90
CA LYS A 434 18.70 -47.00 -21.30
C LYS A 434 19.81 -47.66 -22.11
N LEU A 435 20.33 -46.97 -23.12
CA LEU A 435 21.42 -47.49 -23.95
C LEU A 435 22.67 -47.77 -23.12
N GLU A 436 23.04 -46.88 -22.20
CA GLU A 436 24.15 -47.07 -21.27
C GLU A 436 23.99 -48.37 -20.47
N LYS A 437 22.80 -48.62 -19.93
CA LYS A 437 22.49 -49.88 -19.24
C LYS A 437 22.60 -51.09 -20.16
N ASP A 438 21.97 -51.03 -21.34
CA ASP A 438 21.97 -52.13 -22.31
C ASP A 438 23.41 -52.48 -22.76
N LEU A 439 24.30 -51.49 -22.85
CA LEU A 439 25.71 -51.66 -23.25
C LEU A 439 26.54 -52.33 -22.14
N ILE A 440 26.29 -51.98 -20.88
CA ILE A 440 26.91 -52.63 -19.72
C ILE A 440 26.45 -54.09 -19.65
N ASP A 441 25.14 -54.33 -19.70
CA ASP A 441 24.55 -55.67 -19.63
C ASP A 441 25.10 -56.56 -20.77
N TRP A 442 25.18 -56.04 -22.00
CA TRP A 442 25.77 -56.76 -23.14
C TRP A 442 27.25 -57.08 -22.94
N THR A 443 28.03 -56.15 -22.40
CA THR A 443 29.47 -56.35 -22.16
C THR A 443 29.70 -57.42 -21.09
N ASP A 444 28.89 -57.42 -20.04
CA ASP A 444 28.94 -58.40 -18.96
C ASP A 444 28.53 -59.80 -19.46
N ASP A 445 27.47 -59.88 -20.27
CA ASP A 445 26.99 -61.12 -20.87
C ASP A 445 28.04 -61.74 -21.81
N VAL A 446 28.62 -60.95 -22.72
CA VAL A 446 29.70 -61.42 -23.62
C VAL A 446 30.91 -61.87 -22.81
N THR A 447 31.30 -61.11 -21.78
CA THR A 447 32.45 -61.48 -20.94
C THR A 447 32.21 -62.80 -20.21
N LYS A 448 30.99 -63.01 -19.73
CA LYS A 448 30.57 -64.25 -19.07
C LYS A 448 30.56 -65.43 -20.05
N GLU A 449 29.96 -65.27 -21.22
CA GLU A 449 29.87 -66.32 -22.24
C GLU A 449 31.26 -66.73 -22.75
N VAL A 450 32.15 -65.76 -22.95
CA VAL A 450 33.56 -66.03 -23.31
C VAL A 450 34.27 -66.80 -22.19
N LYS A 451 34.10 -66.41 -20.93
CA LYS A 451 34.68 -67.14 -19.78
C LYS A 451 34.16 -68.58 -19.71
N ASP A 452 32.85 -68.76 -19.83
CA ASP A 452 32.21 -70.08 -19.80
C ASP A 452 32.75 -70.99 -20.92
N ILE A 453 32.96 -70.45 -22.13
CA ILE A 453 33.55 -71.19 -23.26
C ILE A 453 35.02 -71.55 -23.00
N VAL A 454 35.82 -70.61 -22.49
CA VAL A 454 37.24 -70.84 -22.17
C VAL A 454 37.41 -71.90 -21.07
N GLU A 455 36.54 -71.90 -20.06
CA GLU A 455 36.53 -72.93 -19.01
C GLU A 455 36.09 -74.30 -19.55
N LYS A 456 35.12 -74.32 -20.47
CA LYS A 456 34.60 -75.56 -21.07
C LYS A 456 35.54 -76.18 -22.11
N TYR A 457 36.32 -75.37 -22.81
CA TYR A 457 37.29 -75.79 -23.82
C TYR A 457 38.66 -75.14 -23.57
N PRO A 458 39.44 -75.65 -22.60
CA PRO A 458 40.75 -75.08 -22.29
C PRO A 458 41.69 -75.21 -23.50
N LEU A 459 42.17 -74.07 -23.99
CA LEU A 459 43.12 -74.00 -25.10
C LEU A 459 44.50 -74.48 -24.64
N ASN A 460 44.80 -75.77 -24.84
CA ASN A 460 46.16 -76.30 -24.67
C ASN A 460 47.03 -75.88 -25.85
N ILE A 461 47.63 -74.69 -25.77
CA ILE A 461 48.63 -74.23 -26.73
C ILE A 461 49.93 -75.01 -26.46
N LYS A 462 50.14 -76.09 -27.22
CA LYS A 462 51.46 -76.73 -27.26
C LYS A 462 52.42 -75.82 -28.01
N THR A 463 53.43 -75.30 -27.33
CA THR A 463 54.57 -74.63 -27.97
C THR A 463 55.29 -75.63 -28.87
N ALA A 464 55.59 -75.20 -30.11
CA ALA A 464 56.33 -75.98 -31.09
C ALA A 464 57.80 -76.13 -30.66
N SER A 465 58.06 -76.92 -29.62
CA SER A 465 59.41 -77.35 -29.26
C SER A 465 59.46 -78.74 -28.64
N GLN A 466 58.36 -79.50 -28.61
CA GLN A 466 58.39 -80.89 -28.13
C GLN A 466 57.44 -81.79 -28.93
N SER A 467 58.00 -82.49 -29.92
CA SER A 467 57.70 -83.90 -30.22
C SER A 467 58.67 -84.44 -31.28
N PRO A 468 58.98 -85.75 -31.29
CA PRO A 468 58.72 -86.77 -30.27
C PRO A 468 59.88 -86.93 -29.27
#